data_AF-A0A4P5TMJ0-F1
#
_entry.id   AF-A0A4P5TMJ0-F1
#
_cell.length_a   1.000
_cell.length_b   1.000
_cell.length_c   1.000
_cell.angle_alpha   90.00
_cell.angle_beta   90.00
_cell.angle_gamma   90.00
#
_symmetry.space_group_name_H-M   'P 1'
#
loop_
_entity.id
_entity.type
_entity.pdbx_description
1 polymer ?
#
loop_
_entity_poly.entity_id
_entity_poly.type
_entity_poly.pdbx_seq_one_letter_code
_entity_poly.pdbx_strand_id
1 'polypeptide(L)'
;MTDPKKIKFLLYLSLPILIGVVILNTVTKRAKRVEARKTLSPLKQMDSEAIAQAMRTGNMDPASYTVPLVMEHLRRGDIAEVRRLVLTGEDPNEQDIFGRGVLSMAAGFGEVELVKWLLAHGADVNKLNKYGVNPLISAILDVEQTSIKGYKEPPVYPAERPVFRRGSGVSPGARSTGFSLFPASTRKHGKKAFLECLELMIAKGAAVNAADAEGHTPLYFAASDPDMFLLLLAKGATWRSPFPSIKSSLFGKAGNEGLRTVIEKLLPHLSEITAEERGWLLKGALSSRRKGLAQLLIAKGCAKVDMSSVVTTLTILHYAEGLRMLKQEGVPIPEANLRQALEASVRDGVLIDAQILLEMGASPNFVGSLDCTPLTRAISLSDPEMAEILIKHGADTRMRDGRGKTPQEMVATKDENFKLLVSKSVK
;
A
#
# COMPACT_ATOMS: atom_id res chain seq x y z
N MET A 1 -67.88 -53.09 -5.76
CA MET A 1 -67.53 -52.86 -4.35
C MET A 1 -66.03 -53.02 -4.19
N THR A 2 -65.28 -51.93 -4.25
CA THR A 2 -63.86 -51.93 -3.90
C THR A 2 -63.75 -51.83 -2.37
N ASP A 3 -63.17 -52.85 -1.74
CA ASP A 3 -63.04 -52.94 -0.28
C ASP A 3 -62.17 -51.76 0.23
N PRO A 4 -62.72 -50.87 1.08
CA PRO A 4 -62.00 -49.70 1.57
C PRO A 4 -60.76 -50.07 2.42
N LYS A 5 -60.68 -51.28 2.97
CA LYS A 5 -59.48 -51.77 3.67
C LYS A 5 -58.34 -52.10 2.71
N LYS A 6 -58.63 -52.64 1.53
CA LYS A 6 -57.64 -52.90 0.47
C LYS A 6 -57.06 -51.62 -0.12
N ILE A 7 -57.88 -50.57 -0.28
CA ILE A 7 -57.41 -49.26 -0.76
C ILE A 7 -56.48 -48.60 0.27
N LYS A 8 -56.83 -48.64 1.57
CA LYS A 8 -55.95 -48.13 2.64
C LYS A 8 -54.63 -48.87 2.73
N PHE A 9 -54.63 -50.20 2.55
CA PHE A 9 -53.42 -51.01 2.55
C PHE A 9 -52.49 -50.70 1.36
N LEU A 10 -53.05 -50.52 0.16
CA LEU A 10 -52.30 -50.14 -1.04
C LEU A 10 -51.73 -48.71 -0.95
N LEU A 11 -52.45 -47.78 -0.30
CA LEU A 11 -51.92 -46.44 0.00
C LEU A 11 -50.77 -46.49 1.01
N TYR A 12 -50.85 -47.35 2.04
CA TYR A 12 -49.78 -47.53 3.02
C TYR A 12 -48.51 -48.16 2.45
N LEU A 13 -48.64 -49.05 1.47
CA LEU A 13 -47.49 -49.65 0.78
C LEU A 13 -46.86 -48.72 -0.27
N SER A 14 -47.66 -47.85 -0.90
CA SER A 14 -47.16 -46.95 -1.96
C SER A 14 -46.58 -45.65 -1.43
N LEU A 15 -46.98 -45.17 -0.24
CA LEU A 15 -46.48 -43.93 0.35
C LEU A 15 -44.96 -43.93 0.64
N PRO A 16 -44.37 -44.99 1.25
CA PRO A 16 -42.92 -45.05 1.50
C PRO A 16 -42.12 -45.15 0.20
N ILE A 17 -42.65 -45.84 -0.80
CA ILE A 17 -42.04 -45.96 -2.13
C ILE A 17 -42.06 -44.61 -2.84
N LEU A 18 -43.18 -43.88 -2.77
CA LEU A 18 -43.30 -42.54 -3.34
C LEU A 18 -42.36 -41.54 -2.65
N ILE A 19 -42.26 -41.59 -1.32
CA ILE A 19 -41.31 -40.79 -0.54
C ILE A 19 -39.87 -41.15 -0.91
N GLY A 20 -39.54 -42.44 -1.01
CA GLY A 20 -38.23 -42.92 -1.44
C GLY A 20 -37.86 -42.44 -2.85
N VAL A 21 -38.80 -42.49 -3.80
CA VAL A 21 -38.60 -41.98 -5.17
C VAL A 21 -38.43 -40.47 -5.21
N VAL A 22 -39.17 -39.70 -4.39
CA VAL A 22 -39.03 -38.24 -4.29
C VAL A 22 -37.68 -37.86 -3.65
N ILE A 23 -37.25 -38.55 -2.60
CA ILE A 23 -35.94 -38.36 -1.98
C ILE A 23 -34.83 -38.72 -2.97
N LEU A 24 -34.94 -39.86 -3.66
CA LEU A 24 -33.95 -40.27 -4.66
C LEU A 24 -33.92 -39.31 -5.86
N ASN A 25 -35.07 -38.81 -6.33
CA ASN A 25 -35.13 -37.81 -7.41
C ASN A 25 -34.60 -36.45 -6.98
N THR A 26 -34.82 -36.03 -5.73
CA THR A 26 -34.26 -34.77 -5.22
C THR A 26 -32.76 -34.87 -5.00
N VAL A 27 -32.27 -35.98 -4.44
CA VAL A 27 -30.84 -36.27 -4.28
C VAL A 27 -30.14 -36.40 -5.64
N THR A 28 -30.73 -37.07 -6.62
CA THR A 28 -30.15 -37.20 -7.97
C THR A 28 -30.24 -35.91 -8.79
N LYS A 29 -31.32 -35.12 -8.69
CA LYS A 29 -31.37 -33.76 -9.27
C LYS A 29 -30.33 -32.84 -8.61
N ARG A 30 -30.08 -32.99 -7.31
CA ARG A 30 -29.08 -32.24 -6.55
C ARG A 30 -27.66 -32.67 -6.93
N ALA A 31 -27.39 -33.97 -7.04
CA ALA A 31 -26.13 -34.51 -7.57
C ALA A 31 -25.89 -34.03 -9.00
N LYS A 32 -26.89 -34.11 -9.89
CA LYS A 32 -26.79 -33.59 -11.27
C LYS A 32 -26.61 -32.07 -11.34
N ARG A 33 -27.19 -31.29 -10.41
CA ARG A 33 -26.95 -29.83 -10.32
C ARG A 33 -25.57 -29.49 -9.78
N VAL A 34 -25.04 -30.27 -8.83
CA VAL A 34 -23.67 -30.15 -8.33
C VAL A 34 -22.66 -30.55 -9.41
N GLU A 35 -22.91 -31.64 -10.14
CA GLU A 35 -22.13 -32.07 -11.31
C GLU A 35 -22.19 -31.03 -12.43
N ALA A 36 -23.40 -30.52 -12.76
CA ALA A 36 -23.58 -29.47 -13.77
C ALA A 36 -22.89 -28.15 -13.36
N ARG A 37 -22.86 -27.81 -12.07
CA ARG A 37 -22.12 -26.66 -11.53
C ARG A 37 -20.60 -26.90 -11.50
N LYS A 38 -20.13 -28.14 -11.31
CA LYS A 38 -18.71 -28.50 -11.52
C LYS A 38 -18.28 -28.36 -12.98
N THR A 39 -19.20 -28.61 -13.94
CA THR A 39 -18.95 -28.43 -15.38
C THR A 39 -19.16 -27.01 -15.90
N LEU A 40 -19.61 -26.05 -15.07
CA LEU A 40 -19.88 -24.67 -15.48
C LEU A 40 -18.78 -23.71 -15.02
N SER A 41 -17.72 -23.61 -15.81
CA SER A 41 -17.25 -22.36 -16.45
C SER A 41 -15.85 -22.60 -17.04
N PRO A 42 -15.61 -22.25 -18.33
CA PRO A 42 -14.26 -22.20 -18.91
C PRO A 42 -13.28 -21.35 -18.07
N LEU A 43 -13.80 -20.41 -17.28
CA LEU A 43 -13.08 -19.49 -16.39
C LEU A 43 -12.47 -20.13 -15.13
N LYS A 44 -13.02 -21.24 -14.60
CA LYS A 44 -12.38 -21.97 -13.48
C LYS A 44 -11.06 -22.63 -13.91
N GLN A 45 -10.85 -22.79 -15.22
CA GLN A 45 -9.67 -23.42 -15.83
C GLN A 45 -8.69 -22.42 -16.46
N MET A 46 -9.03 -21.12 -16.52
CA MET A 46 -8.12 -20.09 -17.06
C MET A 46 -7.02 -19.76 -16.05
N ASP A 47 -5.78 -19.68 -16.54
CA ASP A 47 -4.65 -19.22 -15.76
C ASP A 47 -4.81 -17.74 -15.35
N SER A 48 -4.03 -17.33 -14.34
CA SER A 48 -4.08 -15.97 -13.78
C SER A 48 -3.76 -14.88 -14.82
N GLU A 49 -3.01 -15.22 -15.85
CA GLU A 49 -2.55 -14.28 -16.87
C GLU A 49 -3.62 -14.03 -17.95
N ALA A 50 -4.34 -15.07 -18.36
CA ALA A 50 -5.47 -14.98 -19.27
C ALA A 50 -6.63 -14.16 -18.65
N ILE A 51 -6.86 -14.30 -17.34
CA ILE A 51 -7.83 -13.46 -16.61
C ILE A 51 -7.36 -11.99 -16.59
N ALA A 52 -6.09 -11.75 -16.25
CA ALA A 52 -5.53 -10.39 -16.22
C ALA A 52 -5.46 -9.73 -17.62
N GLN A 53 -5.25 -10.50 -18.68
CA GLN A 53 -5.23 -10.02 -20.06
C GLN A 53 -6.63 -9.74 -20.60
N ALA A 54 -7.61 -10.55 -20.23
CA ALA A 54 -9.00 -10.30 -20.58
C ALA A 54 -9.58 -9.07 -19.86
N MET A 55 -9.17 -8.80 -18.62
CA MET A 55 -9.52 -7.55 -17.92
C MET A 55 -8.86 -6.33 -18.57
N ARG A 56 -7.59 -6.44 -19.00
CA ARG A 56 -6.86 -5.35 -19.68
C ARG A 56 -7.44 -4.99 -21.06
N THR A 57 -8.00 -5.98 -21.76
CA THR A 57 -8.54 -5.80 -23.12
C THR A 57 -10.04 -5.44 -23.13
N GLY A 58 -10.69 -5.36 -21.96
CA GLY A 58 -12.13 -5.05 -21.84
C GLY A 58 -13.04 -6.08 -22.49
N ASN A 59 -12.51 -7.28 -22.79
CA ASN A 59 -13.13 -8.25 -23.69
C ASN A 59 -13.88 -9.38 -22.94
N MET A 60 -14.22 -9.17 -21.67
CA MET A 60 -14.96 -10.13 -20.84
C MET A 60 -16.33 -9.58 -20.42
N ASP A 61 -17.38 -10.32 -20.77
CA ASP A 61 -18.77 -10.03 -20.37
C ASP A 61 -18.93 -10.08 -18.83
N PRO A 62 -19.40 -8.99 -18.17
CA PRO A 62 -19.72 -8.92 -16.74
C PRO A 62 -20.67 -10.02 -16.24
N ALA A 63 -21.50 -10.60 -17.11
CA ALA A 63 -22.39 -11.71 -16.77
C ALA A 63 -21.67 -13.08 -16.71
N SER A 64 -20.45 -13.19 -17.24
CA SER A 64 -19.64 -14.43 -17.20
C SER A 64 -18.94 -14.66 -15.85
N TYR A 65 -18.95 -13.64 -14.97
CA TYR A 65 -18.38 -13.66 -13.62
C TYR A 65 -19.33 -14.41 -12.68
N THR A 66 -19.38 -15.74 -12.76
CA THR A 66 -20.21 -16.51 -11.83
C THR A 66 -19.58 -16.49 -10.44
N VAL A 67 -19.97 -15.50 -9.64
CA VAL A 67 -19.67 -15.44 -8.21
C VAL A 67 -20.45 -16.58 -7.54
N PRO A 68 -19.81 -17.43 -6.70
CA PRO A 68 -20.52 -18.47 -5.98
C PRO A 68 -21.76 -17.91 -5.25
N LEU A 69 -22.86 -18.66 -5.26
CA LEU A 69 -24.14 -18.18 -4.71
C LEU A 69 -24.00 -17.72 -3.25
N VAL A 70 -23.26 -18.49 -2.43
CA VAL A 70 -22.90 -18.12 -1.06
C VAL A 70 -22.25 -16.73 -0.94
N MET A 71 -21.40 -16.34 -1.89
CA MET A 71 -20.71 -15.05 -1.89
C MET A 71 -21.60 -13.89 -2.31
N GLU A 72 -22.54 -14.14 -3.23
CA GLU A 72 -23.53 -13.14 -3.63
C GLU A 72 -24.43 -12.77 -2.45
N HIS A 73 -24.91 -13.75 -1.70
CA HIS A 73 -25.66 -13.51 -0.47
C HIS A 73 -24.81 -12.84 0.61
N LEU A 74 -23.54 -13.18 0.71
CA LEU A 74 -22.61 -12.52 1.64
C LEU A 74 -22.45 -11.03 1.33
N ARG A 75 -22.33 -10.65 0.05
CA ARG A 75 -22.25 -9.24 -0.39
C ARG A 75 -23.53 -8.46 -0.11
N ARG A 76 -24.69 -9.12 -0.21
CA ARG A 76 -25.99 -8.53 0.12
C ARG A 76 -26.23 -8.42 1.63
N GLY A 77 -25.42 -9.12 2.44
CA GLY A 77 -25.60 -9.20 3.89
C GLY A 77 -26.66 -10.20 4.32
N ASP A 78 -27.05 -11.14 3.46
CA ASP A 78 -28.06 -12.17 3.73
C ASP A 78 -27.45 -13.32 4.56
N ILE A 79 -27.01 -13.03 5.79
CA ILE A 79 -26.27 -13.98 6.64
C ILE A 79 -27.05 -15.28 6.91
N ALA A 80 -28.38 -15.18 7.03
CA ALA A 80 -29.24 -16.35 7.20
C ALA A 80 -29.17 -17.29 6.00
N GLU A 81 -29.13 -16.73 4.80
CA GLU A 81 -29.07 -17.50 3.56
C GLU A 81 -27.68 -18.08 3.33
N VAL A 82 -26.61 -17.34 3.66
CA VAL A 82 -25.24 -17.87 3.68
C VAL A 82 -25.15 -19.12 4.57
N ARG A 83 -25.69 -19.06 5.80
CA ARG A 83 -25.73 -20.21 6.72
C ARG A 83 -26.56 -21.36 6.15
N ARG A 84 -27.73 -21.06 5.58
CA ARG A 84 -28.60 -22.07 4.95
C ARG A 84 -27.89 -22.79 3.81
N LEU A 85 -27.19 -22.05 2.94
CA LEU A 85 -26.47 -22.60 1.79
C LEU A 85 -25.37 -23.57 2.23
N VAL A 86 -24.54 -23.17 3.20
CA VAL A 86 -23.49 -24.03 3.76
C VAL A 86 -24.08 -25.26 4.45
N LEU A 87 -25.16 -25.13 5.23
CA LEU A 87 -25.86 -26.29 5.82
C LEU A 87 -26.46 -27.23 4.76
N THR A 88 -26.83 -26.68 3.60
CA THR A 88 -27.29 -27.48 2.45
C THR A 88 -26.16 -28.01 1.57
N GLY A 89 -24.90 -27.95 2.03
CA GLY A 89 -23.77 -28.59 1.39
C GLY A 89 -23.06 -27.75 0.32
N GLU A 90 -23.26 -26.42 0.31
CA GLU A 90 -22.27 -25.55 -0.34
C GLU A 90 -20.98 -25.54 0.48
N ASP A 91 -19.83 -25.53 -0.20
CA ASP A 91 -18.53 -25.56 0.46
C ASP A 91 -18.25 -24.21 1.16
N PRO A 92 -18.01 -24.16 2.48
CA PRO A 92 -17.66 -22.93 3.18
C PRO A 92 -16.32 -22.33 2.72
N ASN A 93 -15.56 -23.06 1.89
CA ASN A 93 -14.29 -22.65 1.29
C ASN A 93 -14.41 -22.25 -0.17
N GLU A 94 -15.62 -22.06 -0.69
CA GLU A 94 -15.81 -21.54 -2.05
C GLU A 94 -15.02 -20.24 -2.24
N GLN A 95 -14.45 -20.10 -3.43
CA GLN A 95 -13.63 -18.97 -3.81
C GLN A 95 -14.21 -18.26 -5.04
N ASP A 96 -14.11 -16.93 -5.07
CA ASP A 96 -14.47 -16.17 -6.27
C ASP A 96 -13.42 -16.29 -7.39
N ILE A 97 -13.60 -15.56 -8.49
CA ILE A 97 -12.69 -15.60 -9.65
C ILE A 97 -11.23 -15.22 -9.31
N PHE A 98 -11.02 -14.47 -8.23
CA PHE A 98 -9.72 -14.04 -7.72
C PHE A 98 -9.15 -15.01 -6.67
N GLY A 99 -9.89 -16.06 -6.33
CA GLY A 99 -9.54 -16.98 -5.26
C GLY A 99 -9.92 -16.49 -3.86
N ARG A 100 -10.68 -15.39 -3.71
CA ARG A 100 -11.06 -14.91 -2.37
C ARG A 100 -12.12 -15.82 -1.77
N GLY A 101 -11.89 -16.29 -0.55
CA GLY A 101 -12.74 -17.26 0.16
C GLY A 101 -13.88 -16.63 0.96
N VAL A 102 -14.90 -17.42 1.30
CA VAL A 102 -16.09 -16.95 2.03
C VAL A 102 -15.68 -16.34 3.37
N LEU A 103 -14.72 -16.98 4.04
CA LEU A 103 -14.17 -16.55 5.31
C LEU A 103 -13.51 -15.16 5.24
N SER A 104 -12.65 -14.91 4.25
CA SER A 104 -11.96 -13.62 4.12
C SER A 104 -12.92 -12.47 3.79
N MET A 105 -13.97 -12.75 3.01
CA MET A 105 -15.00 -11.76 2.68
C MET A 105 -15.86 -11.43 3.90
N ALA A 106 -16.29 -12.44 4.65
CA ALA A 106 -17.05 -12.25 5.89
C ALA A 106 -16.23 -11.47 6.94
N ALA A 107 -14.94 -11.80 7.06
CA ALA A 107 -14.01 -11.08 7.93
C ALA A 107 -13.83 -9.63 7.48
N GLY A 108 -13.61 -9.36 6.18
CA GLY A 108 -13.48 -8.00 5.63
C GLY A 108 -14.70 -7.11 5.90
N PHE A 109 -15.91 -7.69 5.84
CA PHE A 109 -17.15 -7.00 6.20
C PHE A 109 -17.35 -6.79 7.71
N GLY A 110 -16.58 -7.48 8.56
CA GLY A 110 -16.73 -7.42 10.02
C GLY A 110 -17.90 -8.26 10.54
N GLU A 111 -18.31 -9.31 9.82
CA GLU A 111 -19.43 -10.18 10.19
C GLU A 111 -18.99 -11.24 11.23
N VAL A 112 -18.73 -10.79 12.45
CA VAL A 112 -18.16 -11.59 13.55
C VAL A 112 -18.89 -12.92 13.76
N GLU A 113 -20.22 -12.89 13.88
CA GLU A 113 -21.02 -14.07 14.15
C GLU A 113 -21.09 -15.03 12.96
N LEU A 114 -20.88 -14.54 11.73
CA LEU A 114 -20.73 -15.40 10.58
C LEU A 114 -19.32 -16.02 10.53
N VAL A 115 -18.27 -15.26 10.84
CA VAL A 115 -16.89 -15.77 10.92
C VAL A 115 -16.79 -16.88 11.97
N LYS A 116 -17.33 -16.68 13.18
CA LYS A 116 -17.40 -17.72 14.22
C LYS A 116 -18.09 -18.98 13.70
N TRP A 117 -19.22 -18.80 13.01
CA TRP A 117 -20.01 -19.90 12.48
C TRP A 117 -19.28 -20.64 11.35
N LEU A 118 -18.69 -19.94 10.38
CA LEU A 118 -17.93 -20.53 9.27
C LEU A 118 -16.73 -21.33 9.78
N LEU A 119 -15.97 -20.78 10.73
CA LEU A 119 -14.84 -21.49 11.35
C LEU A 119 -15.29 -22.76 12.10
N ALA A 120 -16.49 -22.76 12.69
CA ALA A 120 -17.07 -23.95 13.31
C ALA A 120 -17.55 -25.00 12.30
N HIS A 121 -17.78 -24.62 11.04
CA HIS A 121 -18.31 -25.47 9.98
C HIS A 121 -17.25 -25.83 8.91
N GLY A 122 -15.96 -25.77 9.26
CA GLY A 122 -14.88 -26.26 8.40
C GLY A 122 -14.37 -25.26 7.37
N ALA A 123 -14.58 -23.95 7.58
CA ALA A 123 -13.85 -22.93 6.83
C ALA A 123 -12.34 -23.00 7.16
N ASP A 124 -11.54 -23.18 6.12
CA ASP A 124 -10.08 -23.21 6.16
C ASP A 124 -9.53 -21.79 6.29
N VAL A 125 -8.99 -21.52 7.47
CA VAL A 125 -8.44 -20.22 7.85
C VAL A 125 -7.15 -19.87 7.11
N ASN A 126 -6.53 -20.84 6.43
CA ASN A 126 -5.26 -20.68 5.71
C ASN A 126 -5.39 -20.91 4.20
N LYS A 127 -6.61 -21.08 3.67
CA LYS A 127 -6.83 -21.30 2.25
C LYS A 127 -6.35 -20.12 1.40
N LEU A 128 -5.26 -20.32 0.66
CA LEU A 128 -4.68 -19.28 -0.18
C LEU A 128 -5.59 -18.96 -1.39
N ASN A 129 -5.64 -17.69 -1.76
CA ASN A 129 -6.25 -17.26 -3.02
C ASN A 129 -5.31 -17.52 -4.22
N LYS A 130 -5.73 -17.14 -5.43
CA LYS A 130 -4.93 -17.35 -6.66
C LYS A 130 -3.61 -16.58 -6.69
N TYR A 131 -3.43 -15.62 -5.78
CA TYR A 131 -2.21 -14.81 -5.63
C TYR A 131 -1.31 -15.31 -4.49
N GLY A 132 -1.61 -16.46 -3.90
CA GLY A 132 -0.86 -16.99 -2.75
C GLY A 132 -1.11 -16.23 -1.45
N VAL A 133 -2.15 -15.38 -1.41
CA VAL A 133 -2.49 -14.56 -0.24
C VAL A 133 -3.41 -15.36 0.68
N ASN A 134 -3.11 -15.36 1.98
CA ASN A 134 -3.95 -16.05 2.96
C ASN A 134 -5.24 -15.27 3.28
N PRO A 135 -6.27 -15.92 3.87
CA PRO A 135 -7.53 -15.26 4.19
C PRO A 135 -7.39 -14.05 5.12
N LEU A 136 -6.37 -14.05 5.99
CA LEU A 136 -6.10 -12.97 6.93
C LEU A 136 -5.66 -11.68 6.21
N ILE A 137 -4.67 -11.76 5.32
CA ILE A 137 -4.24 -10.64 4.47
C ILE A 137 -5.38 -10.22 3.55
N SER A 138 -6.08 -11.18 2.93
CA SER A 138 -7.20 -10.88 2.04
C SER A 138 -8.28 -10.05 2.75
N ALA A 139 -8.61 -10.35 4.01
CA ALA A 139 -9.58 -9.58 4.79
C ALA A 139 -9.10 -8.16 5.18
N ILE A 140 -7.78 -7.96 5.29
CA ILE A 140 -7.19 -6.63 5.55
C ILE A 140 -7.28 -5.76 4.28
N LEU A 141 -6.99 -6.36 3.13
CA LEU A 141 -6.97 -5.69 1.83
C LEU A 141 -8.37 -5.36 1.28
N ASP A 142 -9.38 -6.16 1.65
CA ASP A 142 -10.74 -6.00 1.11
C ASP A 142 -11.52 -4.91 1.85
N VAL A 143 -11.74 -3.75 1.22
CA VAL A 143 -12.98 -2.97 1.37
C VAL A 143 -13.31 -2.23 0.05
N GLU A 144 -14.41 -2.66 -0.58
CA GLU A 144 -15.21 -2.06 -1.68
C GLU A 144 -14.74 -2.08 -3.15
N GLN A 145 -15.42 -2.92 -3.94
CA GLN A 145 -15.98 -2.54 -5.25
C GLN A 145 -17.40 -3.08 -5.42
N THR A 146 -18.39 -2.40 -4.83
CA THR A 146 -19.78 -2.45 -5.32
C THR A 146 -20.44 -1.08 -5.21
N SER A 147 -19.79 -0.06 -5.76
CA SER A 147 -20.50 1.09 -6.31
C SER A 147 -20.17 1.15 -7.80
N ILE A 148 -20.97 0.42 -8.58
CA ILE A 148 -21.01 0.59 -10.04
C ILE A 148 -21.53 2.01 -10.30
N LYS A 149 -20.59 2.94 -10.47
CA LYS A 149 -20.62 4.04 -11.45
C LYS A 149 -19.23 4.67 -11.50
N GLY A 150 -18.42 4.23 -12.47
CA GLY A 150 -17.05 4.72 -12.69
C GLY A 150 -15.99 3.83 -12.04
N TYR A 151 -15.89 2.59 -12.52
CA TYR A 151 -14.82 1.65 -12.19
C TYR A 151 -13.45 2.29 -12.45
N LYS A 152 -12.65 2.52 -11.41
CA LYS A 152 -11.19 2.67 -11.54
C LYS A 152 -10.58 1.37 -11.01
N GLU A 153 -9.79 0.76 -11.88
CA GLU A 153 -9.22 -0.58 -11.80
C GLU A 153 -8.74 -0.97 -10.39
N PRO A 154 -8.97 -2.22 -9.93
CA PRO A 154 -8.22 -2.76 -8.80
C PRO A 154 -6.74 -2.88 -9.18
N PRO A 155 -5.79 -2.72 -8.24
CA PRO A 155 -4.37 -2.89 -8.53
C PRO A 155 -4.14 -4.29 -9.11
N VAL A 156 -3.80 -4.34 -10.39
CA VAL A 156 -3.33 -5.54 -11.06
C VAL A 156 -2.03 -5.95 -10.37
N TYR A 157 -2.03 -7.07 -9.66
CA TYR A 157 -0.80 -7.76 -9.28
C TYR A 157 -0.22 -8.37 -10.55
N PRO A 158 0.90 -7.87 -11.10
CA PRO A 158 1.51 -8.54 -12.25
C PRO A 158 2.07 -9.87 -11.76
N ALA A 159 1.43 -10.97 -12.16
CA ALA A 159 1.88 -12.33 -11.86
C ALA A 159 3.27 -12.66 -12.44
N GLU A 160 3.83 -11.79 -13.29
CA GLU A 160 5.15 -12.00 -13.86
C GLU A 160 5.97 -10.71 -13.84
N ARG A 161 6.93 -10.62 -12.93
CA ARG A 161 8.18 -9.92 -13.22
C ARG A 161 9.33 -10.91 -13.07
N PRO A 162 9.88 -11.44 -14.16
CA PRO A 162 11.15 -12.13 -14.10
C PRO A 162 12.20 -11.13 -13.60
N VAL A 163 12.98 -11.60 -12.63
CA VAL A 163 14.35 -11.19 -12.25
C VAL A 163 14.83 -9.86 -12.87
N PHE A 164 15.04 -8.86 -12.02
CA PHE A 164 15.81 -7.63 -12.28
C PHE A 164 16.89 -7.80 -13.36
N ARG A 165 16.69 -7.22 -14.56
CA ARG A 165 17.82 -6.67 -15.34
C ARG A 165 18.05 -5.23 -14.90
N ARG A 166 19.28 -4.96 -14.46
CA ARG A 166 19.80 -3.61 -14.19
C ARG A 166 19.68 -2.74 -15.44
N GLY A 167 19.34 -1.47 -15.22
CA GLY A 167 19.69 -0.38 -16.12
C GLY A 167 18.55 0.08 -17.03
N SER A 168 17.72 1.00 -16.54
CA SER A 168 17.28 2.18 -17.29
C SER A 168 16.49 3.10 -16.36
N GLY A 169 16.85 4.37 -16.37
CA GLY A 169 16.23 5.41 -15.56
C GLY A 169 14.77 5.61 -15.94
N VAL A 170 13.92 5.78 -14.93
CA VAL A 170 12.57 6.31 -15.09
C VAL A 170 12.29 7.29 -13.94
N SER A 171 11.74 8.44 -14.34
CA SER A 171 11.58 9.72 -13.65
C SER A 171 10.82 9.70 -12.31
N PRO A 172 11.00 10.70 -11.43
CA PRO A 172 10.28 10.83 -10.17
C PRO A 172 8.86 11.37 -10.44
N GLY A 173 7.88 10.48 -10.52
CA GLY A 173 6.50 10.92 -10.76
C GLY A 173 5.51 9.81 -11.10
N ALA A 174 5.72 8.59 -10.59
CA ALA A 174 4.84 7.45 -10.87
C ALA A 174 4.16 6.96 -9.60
N ARG A 175 2.87 7.33 -9.50
CA ARG A 175 1.74 6.60 -8.89
C ARG A 175 2.11 5.63 -7.78
N SER A 176 1.74 6.00 -6.54
CA SER A 176 1.48 5.03 -5.48
C SER A 176 0.69 3.88 -6.09
N THR A 177 1.30 2.70 -6.14
CA THR A 177 0.61 1.45 -6.44
C THR A 177 -0.68 1.46 -5.62
N GLY A 178 -1.83 1.40 -6.29
CA GLY A 178 -3.15 1.72 -5.75
C GLY A 178 -3.65 0.75 -4.68
N PHE A 179 -2.94 0.65 -3.57
CA PHE A 179 -3.35 -0.03 -2.36
C PHE A 179 -4.06 0.98 -1.47
N SER A 180 -5.33 1.25 -1.76
CA SER A 180 -6.19 1.97 -0.82
C SER A 180 -6.45 1.05 0.36
N LEU A 181 -5.67 1.18 1.43
CA LEU A 181 -6.04 0.69 2.76
C LEU A 181 -7.20 1.58 3.20
N PHE A 182 -8.44 1.18 2.87
CA PHE A 182 -9.60 1.99 3.23
C PHE A 182 -9.68 2.13 4.76
N PRO A 183 -9.94 3.34 5.28
CA PRO A 183 -10.07 3.55 6.71
C PRO A 183 -11.11 2.59 7.29
N ALA A 184 -10.84 2.00 8.45
CA ALA A 184 -11.77 1.09 9.11
C ALA A 184 -13.17 1.70 9.41
N SER A 185 -13.33 3.02 9.23
CA SER A 185 -14.60 3.76 9.28
C SER A 185 -15.52 3.54 8.07
N THR A 186 -15.05 2.97 6.96
CA THR A 186 -15.91 2.64 5.80
C THR A 186 -16.46 1.21 5.84
N ARG A 187 -16.19 0.45 6.91
CA ARG A 187 -16.61 -0.95 7.03
C ARG A 187 -18.03 -1.05 7.60
N LYS A 188 -18.88 -1.87 6.97
CA LYS A 188 -20.31 -2.06 7.29
C LYS A 188 -20.59 -2.25 8.80
N HIS A 189 -19.77 -3.04 9.50
CA HIS A 189 -19.92 -3.33 10.93
C HIS A 189 -18.91 -2.60 11.84
N GLY A 190 -18.14 -1.67 11.27
CA GLY A 190 -17.17 -0.85 11.98
C GLY A 190 -15.85 -1.55 12.34
N LYS A 191 -14.87 -0.74 12.78
CA LYS A 191 -13.50 -1.18 13.07
C LYS A 191 -13.41 -2.27 14.13
N LYS A 192 -14.19 -2.17 15.21
CA LYS A 192 -14.14 -3.13 16.33
C LYS A 192 -14.52 -4.54 15.88
N ALA A 193 -15.61 -4.66 15.11
CA ALA A 193 -16.07 -5.95 14.60
C ALA A 193 -15.04 -6.57 13.64
N PHE A 194 -14.40 -5.76 12.81
CA PHE A 194 -13.30 -6.21 11.97
C PHE A 194 -12.11 -6.77 12.76
N LEU A 195 -11.65 -6.05 13.78
CA LEU A 195 -10.55 -6.51 14.64
C LEU A 195 -10.93 -7.82 15.37
N GLU A 196 -12.18 -7.95 15.83
CA GLU A 196 -12.67 -9.20 16.43
C GLU A 196 -12.66 -10.37 15.42
N CYS A 197 -13.03 -10.14 14.16
CA CYS A 197 -12.90 -11.15 13.10
C CYS A 197 -11.46 -11.62 12.92
N LEU A 198 -10.50 -10.69 12.86
CA LEU A 198 -9.08 -11.03 12.74
C LEU A 198 -8.60 -11.82 13.97
N GLU A 199 -8.99 -11.40 15.17
CA GLU A 199 -8.68 -12.12 16.42
C GLU A 199 -9.17 -13.56 16.38
N LEU A 200 -10.40 -13.79 15.93
CA LEU A 200 -11.00 -15.11 15.84
C LEU A 200 -10.28 -16.01 14.83
N MET A 201 -9.95 -15.46 13.65
CA MET A 201 -9.18 -16.18 12.65
C MET A 201 -7.82 -16.59 13.20
N ILE A 202 -7.09 -15.67 13.85
CA ILE A 202 -5.79 -15.98 14.44
C ILE A 202 -5.92 -17.02 15.56
N ALA A 203 -6.95 -16.91 16.41
CA ALA A 203 -7.22 -17.90 17.45
C ALA A 203 -7.55 -19.30 16.89
N LYS A 204 -8.02 -19.39 15.64
CA LYS A 204 -8.25 -20.64 14.91
C LYS A 204 -7.06 -21.11 14.07
N GLY A 205 -5.89 -20.49 14.21
CA GLY A 205 -4.66 -20.92 13.56
C GLY A 205 -4.39 -20.25 12.22
N ALA A 206 -4.95 -19.06 11.96
CA ALA A 206 -4.52 -18.25 10.82
C ALA A 206 -3.00 -18.02 10.89
N ALA A 207 -2.30 -18.26 9.78
CA ALA A 207 -0.87 -18.03 9.66
C ALA A 207 -0.56 -16.52 9.68
N VAL A 208 -0.41 -15.96 10.88
CA VAL A 208 -0.22 -14.52 11.13
C VAL A 208 1.06 -13.93 10.49
N ASN A 209 2.02 -14.79 10.14
CA ASN A 209 3.28 -14.42 9.48
C ASN A 209 3.41 -14.92 8.04
N ALA A 210 2.35 -15.54 7.49
CA ALA A 210 2.37 -15.90 6.07
C ALA A 210 2.46 -14.62 5.24
N ALA A 211 3.25 -14.66 4.18
CA ALA A 211 3.43 -13.53 3.29
C ALA A 211 2.82 -13.83 1.93
N ASP A 212 2.44 -12.78 1.21
CA ASP A 212 2.03 -12.90 -0.19
C ASP A 212 3.22 -13.17 -1.13
N ALA A 213 2.95 -13.23 -2.44
CA ALA A 213 3.98 -13.42 -3.46
C ALA A 213 5.03 -12.29 -3.49
N GLU A 214 4.71 -11.11 -2.95
CA GLU A 214 5.62 -9.97 -2.80
C GLU A 214 6.25 -9.92 -1.39
N GLY A 215 6.11 -10.98 -0.60
CA GLY A 215 6.67 -11.12 0.73
C GLY A 215 6.13 -10.12 1.77
N HIS A 216 4.97 -9.53 1.53
CA HIS A 216 4.27 -8.68 2.50
C HIS A 216 3.47 -9.53 3.48
N THR A 217 3.68 -9.31 4.79
CA THR A 217 2.96 -9.99 5.87
C THR A 217 1.69 -9.23 6.28
N PRO A 218 0.75 -9.82 7.06
CA PRO A 218 -0.39 -9.08 7.63
C PRO A 218 0.04 -7.81 8.36
N LEU A 219 1.17 -7.88 9.08
CA LEU A 219 1.71 -6.75 9.83
C LEU A 219 2.16 -5.60 8.90
N TYR A 220 2.69 -5.91 7.71
CA TYR A 220 3.00 -4.91 6.69
C TYR A 220 1.75 -4.16 6.21
N PHE A 221 0.63 -4.86 6.02
CA PHE A 221 -0.62 -4.23 5.61
C PHE A 221 -1.25 -3.40 6.72
N ALA A 222 -1.09 -3.82 7.98
CA ALA A 222 -1.55 -3.07 9.15
C ALA A 222 -0.72 -1.81 9.46
N ALA A 223 0.37 -1.54 8.72
CA ALA A 223 1.22 -0.36 8.92
C ALA A 223 0.55 0.99 8.60
N SER A 224 -0.75 1.00 8.29
CA SER A 224 -1.60 2.20 8.17
C SER A 224 -2.65 2.30 9.30
N ASP A 225 -2.82 1.27 10.13
CA ASP A 225 -3.81 1.22 11.21
C ASP A 225 -3.15 0.78 12.53
N PRO A 226 -2.95 1.70 13.49
CA PRO A 226 -2.31 1.38 14.77
C PRO A 226 -2.98 0.27 15.56
N ASP A 227 -4.31 0.21 15.61
CA ASP A 227 -5.01 -0.77 16.44
C ASP A 227 -4.87 -2.17 15.83
N MET A 228 -4.96 -2.27 14.51
CA MET A 228 -4.71 -3.51 13.77
C MET A 228 -3.26 -3.96 13.91
N PHE A 229 -2.32 -3.02 13.85
CA PHE A 229 -0.91 -3.29 14.00
C PHE A 229 -0.59 -3.86 15.38
N LEU A 230 -1.11 -3.24 16.43
CA LEU A 230 -0.93 -3.67 17.81
C LEU A 230 -1.59 -5.01 18.09
N LEU A 231 -2.78 -5.24 17.52
CA LEU A 231 -3.45 -6.53 17.60
C LEU A 231 -2.57 -7.65 17.01
N LEU A 232 -2.07 -7.45 15.79
CA LEU A 232 -1.26 -8.46 15.11
C LEU A 232 0.03 -8.75 15.88
N LEU A 233 0.72 -7.72 16.40
CA LEU A 233 1.88 -7.91 17.28
C LEU A 233 1.52 -8.73 18.53
N ALA A 234 0.42 -8.39 19.21
CA ALA A 234 -0.04 -9.11 20.40
C ALA A 234 -0.39 -10.59 20.11
N LYS A 235 -0.69 -10.92 18.85
CA LYS A 235 -0.97 -12.29 18.39
C LYS A 235 0.23 -12.99 17.73
N GLY A 236 1.45 -12.47 17.91
CA GLY A 236 2.68 -13.12 17.46
C GLY A 236 3.09 -12.80 16.02
N ALA A 237 2.54 -11.73 15.42
CA ALA A 237 3.05 -11.22 14.16
C ALA A 237 4.48 -10.68 14.34
N THR A 238 5.37 -11.00 13.41
CA THR A 238 6.75 -10.52 13.40
C THR A 238 6.93 -9.45 12.32
N TRP A 239 7.74 -8.43 12.63
CA TRP A 239 8.15 -7.44 11.62
C TRP A 239 9.11 -8.01 10.57
N ARG A 240 9.74 -9.16 10.87
CA ARG A 240 10.59 -9.87 9.92
C ARG A 240 9.72 -10.52 8.85
N SER A 241 9.90 -10.08 7.61
CA SER A 241 9.37 -10.81 6.46
C SER A 241 10.21 -12.08 6.24
N PRO A 242 9.59 -13.20 5.83
CA PRO A 242 10.32 -14.37 5.34
C PRO A 242 11.14 -14.08 4.06
N PHE A 243 10.96 -12.90 3.44
CA PHE A 243 11.67 -12.47 2.23
C PHE A 243 12.49 -11.18 2.48
N PRO A 244 13.73 -11.29 2.99
CA PRO A 244 14.56 -10.14 3.38
C PRO A 244 14.99 -9.23 2.22
N SER A 245 14.95 -9.73 0.98
CA SER A 245 15.42 -9.03 -0.23
C SER A 245 14.45 -7.97 -0.75
N ILE A 246 13.26 -7.87 -0.16
CA ILE A 246 12.18 -7.05 -0.70
C ILE A 246 12.34 -5.63 -0.19
N LYS A 247 12.67 -4.73 -1.12
CA LYS A 247 12.83 -3.27 -0.92
C LYS A 247 11.61 -2.58 -0.29
N SER A 248 10.47 -3.27 -0.17
CA SER A 248 9.27 -2.80 0.52
C SER A 248 9.33 -3.19 2.00
N SER A 249 10.13 -2.45 2.76
CA SER A 249 10.23 -2.67 4.20
C SER A 249 9.02 -2.09 4.93
N LEU A 250 8.45 -2.88 5.85
CA LEU A 250 7.47 -2.43 6.84
C LEU A 250 7.87 -1.10 7.48
N PHE A 251 9.15 -0.91 7.78
CA PHE A 251 9.69 0.29 8.40
C PHE A 251 9.62 1.51 7.50
N GLY A 252 9.87 1.35 6.19
CA GLY A 252 9.68 2.42 5.22
C GLY A 252 8.21 2.84 5.12
N LYS A 253 7.29 1.88 5.09
CA LYS A 253 5.85 2.15 5.06
C LYS A 253 5.35 2.80 6.35
N ALA A 254 5.66 2.26 7.52
CA ALA A 254 5.33 2.88 8.81
C ALA A 254 5.91 4.29 8.93
N GLY A 255 7.14 4.47 8.44
CA GLY A 255 7.82 5.75 8.31
C GLY A 255 7.08 6.72 7.38
N ASN A 256 6.44 6.26 6.31
CA ASN A 256 5.67 7.04 5.31
C ASN A 256 4.21 7.33 5.70
N GLU A 257 3.57 6.44 6.46
CA GLU A 257 2.20 6.63 6.96
C GLU A 257 2.16 7.42 8.27
N GLY A 258 3.27 7.45 9.01
CA GLY A 258 3.42 8.35 10.16
C GLY A 258 2.75 7.89 11.40
N LEU A 259 2.66 6.57 11.51
CA LEU A 259 2.09 5.94 12.66
C LEU A 259 3.04 6.05 13.83
N ARG A 260 3.12 7.26 14.41
CA ARG A 260 3.91 7.55 15.60
C ARG A 260 3.66 6.51 16.68
N THR A 261 2.40 6.15 16.92
CA THR A 261 2.00 5.10 17.86
C THR A 261 2.63 3.74 17.55
N VAL A 262 2.69 3.35 16.27
CA VAL A 262 3.30 2.09 15.84
C VAL A 262 4.80 2.15 16.04
N ILE A 263 5.48 3.22 15.61
CA ILE A 263 6.93 3.29 15.76
C ILE A 263 7.29 3.39 17.24
N GLU A 264 6.56 4.17 18.06
CA GLU A 264 6.74 4.23 19.52
C GLU A 264 6.63 2.86 20.20
N LYS A 265 5.77 1.97 19.68
CA LYS A 265 5.64 0.60 20.17
C LYS A 265 6.68 -0.36 19.61
N LEU A 266 7.25 -0.07 18.44
CA LEU A 266 8.42 -0.76 17.89
C LEU A 266 9.74 -0.25 18.50
N LEU A 267 9.77 0.95 19.10
CA LEU A 267 10.97 1.57 19.68
C LEU A 267 11.66 0.66 20.74
N PRO A 268 10.94 -0.02 21.64
CA PRO A 268 11.56 -0.95 22.60
C PRO A 268 12.34 -2.09 21.93
N HIS A 269 11.98 -2.47 20.71
CA HIS A 269 12.63 -3.52 19.93
C HIS A 269 13.70 -2.98 18.95
N LEU A 270 14.08 -1.69 19.04
CA LEU A 270 15.07 -1.07 18.14
C LEU A 270 16.44 -1.75 18.12
N SER A 271 16.81 -2.45 19.19
CA SER A 271 18.04 -3.25 19.26
C SER A 271 17.98 -4.49 18.37
N GLU A 272 16.78 -4.98 18.05
CA GLU A 272 16.54 -6.16 17.21
C GLU A 272 16.37 -5.79 15.72
N ILE A 273 16.22 -4.49 15.43
CA ILE A 273 16.09 -3.91 14.09
C ILE A 273 17.49 -3.60 13.54
N THR A 274 17.72 -3.93 12.27
CA THR A 274 19.00 -3.71 11.60
C THR A 274 19.28 -2.22 11.35
N ALA A 275 20.55 -1.89 11.12
CA ALA A 275 20.94 -0.52 10.78
C ALA A 275 20.25 0.00 9.50
N GLU A 276 20.10 -0.87 8.50
CA GLU A 276 19.44 -0.54 7.23
C GLU A 276 17.95 -0.23 7.42
N GLU A 277 17.25 -1.05 8.20
CA GLU A 277 15.82 -0.84 8.53
C GLU A 277 15.59 0.45 9.30
N ARG A 278 16.48 0.80 10.23
CA ARG A 278 16.46 2.11 10.92
C ARG A 278 16.64 3.27 9.93
N GLY A 279 17.50 3.10 8.94
CA GLY A 279 17.68 4.05 7.83
C GLY A 279 16.40 4.23 7.01
N TRP A 280 15.70 3.14 6.67
CA TRP A 280 14.42 3.20 5.96
C TRP A 280 13.32 3.89 6.76
N LEU A 281 13.23 3.61 8.06
CA LEU A 281 12.27 4.25 8.97
C LEU A 281 12.45 5.77 8.99
N LEU A 282 13.70 6.22 9.14
CA LEU A 282 14.03 7.62 9.18
C LEU A 282 13.82 8.28 7.81
N LYS A 283 14.21 7.60 6.72
CA LYS A 283 13.96 8.06 5.34
C LYS A 283 12.47 8.31 5.10
N GLY A 284 11.61 7.37 5.49
CA GLY A 284 10.16 7.53 5.33
C GLY A 284 9.62 8.71 6.16
N ALA A 285 10.03 8.81 7.42
CA ALA A 285 9.59 9.89 8.30
C ALA A 285 9.98 11.29 7.79
N LEU A 286 11.21 11.42 7.27
CA LEU A 286 11.71 12.66 6.68
C LEU A 286 11.04 12.96 5.33
N SER A 287 10.86 11.96 4.47
CA SER A 287 10.22 12.13 3.14
C SER A 287 8.77 12.57 3.24
N SER A 288 8.04 12.09 4.25
CA SER A 288 6.67 12.53 4.56
C SER A 288 6.60 13.81 5.39
N ARG A 289 7.72 14.52 5.57
CA ARG A 289 7.81 15.83 6.26
C ARG A 289 7.26 15.84 7.69
N ARG A 290 7.25 14.70 8.37
CA ARG A 290 6.77 14.58 9.75
C ARG A 290 7.89 14.87 10.74
N LYS A 291 8.11 16.15 10.98
CA LYS A 291 9.15 16.67 11.87
C LYS A 291 9.19 15.98 13.24
N GLY A 292 8.06 15.87 13.94
CA GLY A 292 8.02 15.26 15.28
C GLY A 292 8.41 13.78 15.29
N LEU A 293 8.06 13.03 14.24
CA LEU A 293 8.43 11.62 14.11
C LEU A 293 9.91 11.47 13.75
N ALA A 294 10.40 12.29 12.82
CA ALA A 294 11.81 12.31 12.45
C ALA A 294 12.70 12.66 13.66
N GLN A 295 12.35 13.69 14.43
CA GLN A 295 13.05 14.06 15.66
C GLN A 295 13.08 12.93 16.68
N LEU A 296 11.96 12.23 16.87
CA LEU A 296 11.91 11.07 17.78
C LEU A 296 12.87 9.96 17.33
N LEU A 297 12.87 9.62 16.04
CA LEU A 297 13.74 8.56 15.50
C LEU A 297 15.22 8.93 15.58
N ILE A 298 15.53 10.18 15.29
CA ILE A 298 16.88 10.75 15.42
C ILE A 298 17.35 10.65 16.87
N ALA A 299 16.55 11.14 17.83
CA ALA A 299 16.88 11.11 19.26
C ALA A 299 17.08 9.68 19.80
N LYS A 300 16.48 8.68 19.14
CA LYS A 300 16.63 7.25 19.47
C LYS A 300 17.83 6.58 18.77
N GLY A 301 18.67 7.37 18.09
CA GLY A 301 19.93 6.88 17.51
C GLY A 301 19.79 6.26 16.12
N CYS A 302 18.64 6.41 15.45
CA CYS A 302 18.52 5.98 14.05
C CYS A 302 19.48 6.76 13.13
N ALA A 303 19.97 7.94 13.55
CA ALA A 303 20.95 8.76 12.83
C ALA A 303 22.36 8.16 12.70
N LYS A 304 22.68 7.09 13.46
CA LYS A 304 24.05 6.52 13.56
C LYS A 304 24.40 5.49 12.47
N VAL A 305 23.56 5.35 11.45
CA VAL A 305 23.75 4.39 10.35
C VAL A 305 24.26 5.11 9.11
N ASP A 306 24.73 4.38 8.09
CA ASP A 306 25.08 5.03 6.82
C ASP A 306 23.86 5.73 6.22
N MET A 307 23.94 7.06 6.18
CA MET A 307 22.87 7.93 5.70
C MET A 307 23.04 8.35 4.25
N SER A 308 24.02 7.83 3.52
CA SER A 308 24.26 8.15 2.11
C SER A 308 22.97 8.05 1.26
N SER A 309 22.23 6.96 1.42
CA SER A 309 20.93 6.72 0.76
C SER A 309 19.84 7.69 1.21
N VAL A 310 19.78 8.01 2.50
CA VAL A 310 18.78 8.94 3.06
C VAL A 310 19.06 10.35 2.58
N VAL A 311 20.29 10.83 2.70
CA VAL A 311 20.76 12.13 2.22
C VAL A 311 20.47 12.27 0.73
N THR A 312 20.82 11.27 -0.08
CA THR A 312 20.53 11.27 -1.53
C THR A 312 19.02 11.37 -1.80
N THR A 313 18.20 10.63 -1.05
CA THR A 313 16.74 10.69 -1.20
C THR A 313 16.20 12.09 -0.87
N LEU A 314 16.64 12.70 0.24
CA LEU A 314 16.18 14.01 0.66
C LEU A 314 16.65 15.12 -0.29
N THR A 315 17.86 14.99 -0.85
CA THR A 315 18.35 15.85 -1.93
C THR A 315 17.43 15.77 -3.14
N ILE A 316 17.03 14.57 -3.57
CA ILE A 316 16.11 14.38 -4.72
C ILE A 316 14.70 14.92 -4.41
N LEU A 317 14.24 14.81 -3.16
CA LEU A 317 12.93 15.32 -2.73
C LEU A 317 12.94 16.82 -2.40
N HIS A 318 14.06 17.50 -2.59
CA HIS A 318 14.29 18.91 -2.24
C HIS A 318 13.89 19.23 -0.79
N TYR A 319 14.13 18.32 0.16
CA TYR A 319 13.70 18.52 1.56
C TYR A 319 14.85 19.06 2.43
N ALA A 320 15.08 20.37 2.36
CA ALA A 320 16.15 21.05 3.08
C ALA A 320 16.03 20.93 4.61
N GLU A 321 14.81 21.02 5.14
CA GLU A 321 14.57 20.90 6.58
C GLU A 321 14.98 19.52 7.13
N GLY A 322 14.82 18.45 6.35
CA GLY A 322 15.26 17.11 6.75
C GLY A 322 16.78 16.99 6.77
N LEU A 323 17.45 17.58 5.78
CA LEU A 323 18.91 17.68 5.77
C LEU A 323 19.41 18.50 6.97
N ARG A 324 18.73 19.59 7.34
CA ARG A 324 19.06 20.39 8.52
C ARG A 324 18.97 19.57 9.81
N MET A 325 17.91 18.78 9.99
CA MET A 325 17.78 17.91 11.16
C MET A 325 18.92 16.89 11.24
N LEU A 326 19.31 16.27 10.12
CA LEU A 326 20.44 15.34 10.09
C LEU A 326 21.76 16.03 10.44
N LYS A 327 21.99 17.24 9.94
CA LYS A 327 23.22 18.01 10.23
C LYS A 327 23.34 18.39 11.70
N GLN A 328 22.23 18.77 12.35
CA GLN A 328 22.21 19.10 13.79
C GLN A 328 22.66 17.93 14.66
N GLU A 329 22.56 16.71 14.14
CA GLU A 329 22.84 15.46 14.87
C GLU A 329 24.21 14.88 14.49
N GLY A 330 25.02 15.66 13.78
CA GLY A 330 26.38 15.29 13.40
C GLY A 330 26.47 14.34 12.20
N VAL A 331 25.37 14.11 11.47
CA VAL A 331 25.43 13.33 10.22
C VAL A 331 26.13 14.17 9.15
N PRO A 332 27.25 13.70 8.57
CA PRO A 332 27.93 14.43 7.51
C PRO A 332 27.07 14.43 6.24
N ILE A 333 26.91 15.61 5.66
CA ILE A 333 26.20 15.80 4.40
C ILE A 333 27.23 16.20 3.35
N PRO A 334 27.44 15.41 2.29
CA PRO A 334 28.41 15.74 1.25
C PRO A 334 28.07 17.08 0.59
N GLU A 335 29.09 17.87 0.27
CA GLU A 335 28.90 19.18 -0.38
C GLU A 335 28.14 19.04 -1.71
N ALA A 336 28.37 17.96 -2.47
CA ALA A 336 27.66 17.68 -3.70
C ALA A 336 26.13 17.57 -3.50
N ASN A 337 25.69 16.99 -2.38
CA ASN A 337 24.27 16.87 -2.04
C ASN A 337 23.66 18.23 -1.67
N LEU A 338 24.40 19.07 -0.93
CA LEU A 338 23.98 20.43 -0.61
C LEU A 338 23.88 21.29 -1.86
N ARG A 339 24.87 21.18 -2.76
CA ARG A 339 24.91 21.89 -4.05
C ARG A 339 23.73 21.50 -4.93
N GLN A 340 23.48 20.21 -5.09
CA GLN A 340 22.37 19.70 -5.89
C GLN A 340 21.00 20.12 -5.32
N ALA A 341 20.84 20.08 -3.99
CA ALA A 341 19.62 20.53 -3.34
C ALA A 341 19.42 22.06 -3.53
N LEU A 342 20.49 22.85 -3.43
CA LEU A 342 20.44 24.30 -3.58
C LEU A 342 20.11 24.69 -5.03
N GLU A 343 20.71 24.00 -6.00
CA GLU A 343 20.40 24.19 -7.41
C GLU A 343 18.92 23.95 -7.70
N ALA A 344 18.36 22.87 -7.14
CA ALA A 344 16.95 22.57 -7.31
C ALA A 344 16.03 23.59 -6.63
N SER A 345 16.34 24.04 -5.41
CA SER A 345 15.53 25.07 -4.73
C SER A 345 15.54 26.38 -5.49
N VAL A 346 16.67 26.76 -6.11
CA VAL A 346 16.77 27.97 -6.96
C VAL A 346 15.99 27.80 -8.26
N ARG A 347 16.06 26.64 -8.90
CA ARG A 347 15.31 26.34 -10.13
C ARG A 347 13.79 26.38 -9.89
N ASP A 348 13.36 25.82 -8.77
CA ASP A 348 11.95 25.65 -8.43
C ASP A 348 11.38 26.88 -7.67
N GLY A 349 12.21 27.88 -7.33
CA GLY A 349 11.82 29.13 -6.67
C GLY A 349 11.49 28.98 -5.16
N VAL A 350 12.02 27.97 -4.49
CA VAL A 350 11.70 27.67 -3.09
C VAL A 350 12.66 28.39 -2.14
N LEU A 351 12.33 29.65 -1.81
CA LEU A 351 13.16 30.56 -0.98
C LEU A 351 13.58 29.94 0.36
N ILE A 352 12.64 29.30 1.07
CA ILE A 352 12.88 28.72 2.40
C ILE A 352 13.93 27.61 2.34
N ASP A 353 13.84 26.73 1.34
CA ASP A 353 14.77 25.62 1.19
C ASP A 353 16.17 26.14 0.80
N ALA A 354 16.24 27.12 -0.10
CA ALA A 354 17.50 27.77 -0.48
C ALA A 354 18.18 28.41 0.74
N GLN A 355 17.42 29.16 1.56
CA GLN A 355 17.94 29.77 2.78
C GLN A 355 18.47 28.72 3.76
N ILE A 356 17.70 27.65 4.03
CA ILE A 356 18.13 26.58 4.93
C ILE A 356 19.44 25.94 4.44
N LEU A 357 19.56 25.66 3.14
CA LEU A 357 20.75 25.03 2.56
C LEU A 357 21.98 25.94 2.65
N LEU A 358 21.81 27.25 2.44
CA LEU A 358 22.88 28.23 2.56
C LEU A 358 23.33 28.40 4.03
N GLU A 359 22.40 28.42 4.98
CA GLU A 359 22.70 28.39 6.43
C GLU A 359 23.42 27.09 6.83
N MET A 360 23.16 26.00 6.11
CA MET A 360 23.89 24.74 6.23
C MET A 360 25.27 24.77 5.54
N GLY A 361 25.69 25.89 4.97
CA GLY A 361 27.00 26.03 4.33
C GLY A 361 27.08 25.49 2.90
N ALA A 362 25.95 25.36 2.19
CA ALA A 362 25.98 25.13 0.75
C ALA A 362 26.67 26.32 0.07
N SER A 363 27.67 26.05 -0.77
CA SER A 363 28.31 27.12 -1.56
C SER A 363 27.33 27.63 -2.62
N PRO A 364 27.06 28.94 -2.71
CA PRO A 364 26.28 29.51 -3.81
C PRO A 364 27.12 29.68 -5.10
N ASN A 365 28.43 29.43 -5.04
CA ASN A 365 29.39 29.75 -6.10
C ASN A 365 29.79 28.51 -6.87
N PHE A 366 28.88 28.03 -7.71
CA PHE A 366 29.13 26.92 -8.63
C PHE A 366 28.39 27.16 -9.95
N VAL A 367 28.87 26.51 -11.01
CA VAL A 367 28.11 26.40 -12.26
C VAL A 367 27.26 25.15 -12.16
N GLY A 368 25.94 25.32 -12.15
CA GLY A 368 24.96 24.25 -12.10
C GLY A 368 24.53 23.78 -13.49
N SER A 369 23.45 23.02 -13.56
CA SER A 369 22.84 22.61 -14.82
C SER A 369 22.31 23.83 -15.60
N LEU A 370 22.43 23.74 -16.93
CA LEU A 370 22.19 24.83 -17.89
C LEU A 370 23.22 25.97 -17.83
N ASP A 371 24.46 25.66 -17.43
CA ASP A 371 25.58 26.60 -17.49
C ASP A 371 25.32 27.91 -16.75
N CYS A 372 24.49 27.87 -15.71
CA CYS A 372 24.13 29.02 -14.88
C CYS A 372 24.72 28.86 -13.47
N THR A 373 25.13 29.97 -12.85
CA THR A 373 25.30 30.01 -11.39
C THR A 373 23.93 30.14 -10.72
N PRO A 374 23.78 29.77 -9.45
CA PRO A 374 22.56 30.03 -8.69
C PRO A 374 22.08 31.49 -8.83
N LEU A 375 23.01 32.45 -8.77
CA LEU A 375 22.68 33.87 -8.88
C LEU A 375 22.24 34.25 -10.30
N THR A 376 22.95 33.80 -11.34
CA THR A 376 22.51 34.08 -12.72
C THR A 376 21.20 33.39 -13.08
N ARG A 377 20.91 32.24 -12.46
CA ARG A 377 19.62 31.57 -12.58
C ARG A 377 18.49 32.40 -11.97
N ALA A 378 18.65 32.88 -10.73
CA ALA A 378 17.64 33.71 -10.06
C ALA A 378 17.33 34.98 -10.90
N ILE A 379 18.36 35.63 -11.46
CA ILE A 379 18.21 36.77 -12.36
C ILE A 379 17.46 36.40 -13.66
N SER A 380 17.77 35.23 -14.22
CA SER A 380 17.11 34.75 -15.45
C SER A 380 15.61 34.53 -15.24
N LEU A 381 15.27 33.95 -14.09
CA LEU A 381 13.90 33.68 -13.64
C LEU A 381 13.17 34.95 -13.15
N SER A 382 13.86 36.08 -13.05
CA SER A 382 13.32 37.33 -12.48
C SER A 382 12.82 37.15 -11.04
N ASP A 383 13.55 36.40 -10.21
CA ASP A 383 13.28 36.19 -8.77
C ASP A 383 14.24 37.04 -7.90
N PRO A 384 13.84 38.28 -7.50
CA PRO A 384 14.72 39.18 -6.76
C PRO A 384 14.93 38.75 -5.32
N GLU A 385 13.93 38.14 -4.67
CA GLU A 385 14.05 37.62 -3.31
C GLU A 385 15.08 36.49 -3.24
N MET A 386 15.06 35.56 -4.20
CA MET A 386 16.06 34.49 -4.28
C MET A 386 17.47 35.04 -4.52
N ALA A 387 17.60 36.03 -5.40
CA ALA A 387 18.88 36.69 -5.65
C ALA A 387 19.41 37.40 -4.39
N GLU A 388 18.53 38.02 -3.61
CA GLU A 388 18.90 38.66 -2.34
C GLU A 388 19.41 37.64 -1.33
N ILE A 389 18.70 36.51 -1.16
CA ILE A 389 19.12 35.42 -0.28
C ILE A 389 20.50 34.89 -0.71
N LEU A 390 20.70 34.62 -2.00
CA LEU A 390 21.99 34.14 -2.51
C LEU A 390 23.13 35.12 -2.24
N ILE A 391 22.93 36.41 -2.52
CA ILE A 391 23.92 37.47 -2.28
C ILE A 391 24.24 37.60 -0.79
N LYS A 392 23.22 37.62 0.06
CA LYS A 392 23.38 37.70 1.52
C LYS A 392 24.24 36.55 2.06
N HIS A 393 24.17 35.39 1.43
CA HIS A 393 24.96 34.20 1.78
C HIS A 393 26.24 34.03 0.95
N GLY A 394 26.72 35.11 0.30
CA GLY A 394 28.05 35.14 -0.31
C GLY A 394 28.11 34.70 -1.78
N ALA A 395 27.01 34.82 -2.52
CA ALA A 395 27.04 34.63 -3.98
C ALA A 395 27.93 35.68 -4.66
N ASP A 396 28.89 35.22 -5.46
CA ASP A 396 29.82 36.07 -6.19
C ASP A 396 29.11 36.70 -7.40
N THR A 397 28.98 38.03 -7.35
CA THR A 397 28.35 38.84 -8.40
C THR A 397 29.20 38.97 -9.67
N ARG A 398 30.46 38.54 -9.61
CA ARG A 398 31.42 38.54 -10.72
C ARG A 398 31.68 37.16 -11.30
N MET A 399 31.17 36.11 -10.65
CA MET A 399 31.34 34.74 -11.14
C MET A 399 30.70 34.60 -12.52
N ARG A 400 31.50 34.17 -13.50
CA ARG A 400 31.00 33.89 -14.84
C ARG A 400 30.24 32.57 -14.86
N ASP A 401 29.08 32.59 -15.49
CA ASP A 401 28.34 31.37 -15.81
C ASP A 401 29.04 30.59 -16.94
N GLY A 402 28.57 29.39 -17.27
CA GLY A 402 29.16 28.58 -18.34
C GLY A 402 28.96 29.16 -19.75
N ARG A 403 28.13 30.20 -19.90
CA ARG A 403 27.99 31.00 -21.12
C ARG A 403 28.93 32.22 -21.12
N GLY A 404 29.78 32.34 -20.11
CA GLY A 404 30.75 33.41 -19.95
C GLY A 404 30.18 34.73 -19.45
N LYS A 405 28.89 34.78 -19.07
CA LYS A 405 28.20 36.00 -18.61
C LYS A 405 28.28 36.15 -17.10
N THR A 406 28.45 37.38 -16.63
CA THR A 406 28.36 37.70 -15.20
C THR A 406 26.91 38.03 -14.81
N PRO A 407 26.53 37.88 -13.51
CA PRO A 407 25.29 38.42 -12.97
C PRO A 407 25.05 39.87 -13.36
N GLN A 408 26.08 40.73 -13.28
CA GLN A 408 25.99 42.14 -13.66
C GLN A 408 25.59 42.34 -15.14
N GLU A 409 26.22 41.61 -16.06
CA GLU A 409 25.91 41.67 -17.48
C GLU A 409 24.48 41.21 -17.80
N MET A 410 23.94 40.26 -17.04
CA MET A 410 22.58 39.74 -17.23
C MET A 410 21.50 40.69 -16.69
N VAL A 411 21.84 41.47 -15.69
CA VAL A 411 20.92 42.43 -15.06
C VAL A 411 20.76 43.70 -15.89
N ALA A 412 21.72 44.01 -16.77
CA ALA A 412 21.65 45.17 -17.68
C ALA A 412 20.40 45.17 -18.59
N THR A 413 19.84 43.99 -18.89
CA THR A 413 18.64 43.82 -19.72
C THR A 413 17.36 43.53 -18.92
N LYS A 414 17.41 43.64 -17.58
CA LYS A 414 16.33 43.26 -16.65
C LYS A 414 15.93 44.46 -15.75
N ASP A 415 14.99 44.21 -14.84
CA ASP A 415 14.35 45.18 -13.93
C ASP A 415 15.35 45.97 -13.05
N GLU A 416 15.04 47.23 -12.73
CA GLU A 416 15.89 48.14 -11.94
C GLU A 416 16.18 47.61 -10.53
N ASN A 417 15.26 46.83 -9.97
CA ASN A 417 15.46 46.19 -8.67
C ASN A 417 16.67 45.24 -8.66
N PHE A 418 16.90 44.49 -9.74
CA PHE A 418 18.08 43.63 -9.86
C PHE A 418 19.36 44.45 -9.99
N LYS A 419 19.32 45.56 -10.74
CA LYS A 419 20.48 46.45 -10.93
C LYS A 419 20.94 46.99 -9.59
N LEU A 420 20.01 47.42 -8.76
CA LEU A 420 20.31 47.92 -7.43
C LEU A 420 20.85 46.82 -6.49
N LEU A 421 20.29 45.61 -6.56
CA LEU A 421 20.68 44.49 -5.73
C LEU A 421 22.12 44.02 -6.01
N VAL A 422 22.46 43.83 -7.28
CA VAL A 422 23.77 43.33 -7.72
C VAL A 422 24.84 44.42 -7.63
N SER A 423 24.49 45.70 -7.76
CA SER A 423 25.45 46.81 -7.59
C SER A 423 25.80 47.09 -6.13
N LYS A 424 24.85 46.93 -5.19
CA LYS A 424 25.08 47.15 -3.75
C LYS A 424 25.96 46.09 -3.09
N SER A 425 26.08 44.92 -3.70
CA SER A 425 26.82 43.76 -3.17
C SER A 425 28.29 43.69 -3.59
N VAL A 426 28.79 44.70 -4.33
CA VAL A 426 30.17 44.77 -4.86
C VAL A 426 31.18 45.29 -3.83
N LYS A 427 30.92 45.16 -2.52
CA LYS A 427 31.84 45.64 -1.47
C LYS A 427 33.00 44.70 -1.21
#